data_AF-A0A7X5RDM5-F1
#
_entry.id   AF-A0A7X5RDM5-F1
#
_cell.length_a   1.000
_cell.length_b   1.000
_cell.length_c   1.000
_cell.angle_alpha   90.00
_cell.angle_beta   90.00
_cell.angle_gamma   90.00
#
_symmetry.space_group_name_H-M   'P 1'
#
loop_
_entity.id
_entity.type
_entity.pdbx_description
1 polymer ?
#
loop_
_entity_poly.entity_id
_entity_poly.type
_entity_poly.pdbx_seq_one_letter_code
_entity_poly.pdbx_strand_id
1 'polypeptide(L)'
;MTKEHISVDKEFRKGAAAALKQALDGQADMAVLQSRSPSCGVRQIYDGSFSQKLIAGQGIFAKLLQDAGVKIIDAEDIANEMV
;
A
#
# COMPACT_ATOMS: atom_id res chain seq x y z
N MET A 1 4.01 -8.61 -10.38
CA MET A 1 5.01 -9.22 -11.28
C MET A 1 6.34 -8.50 -11.07
N THR A 2 7.48 -9.17 -11.22
CA THR A 2 8.81 -8.55 -11.33
C THR A 2 9.11 -8.18 -12.79
N LYS A 3 10.23 -7.49 -13.06
CA LYS A 3 10.65 -7.13 -14.43
C LYS A 3 10.90 -8.37 -15.29
N GLU A 4 11.27 -9.47 -14.66
CA GLU A 4 11.50 -10.79 -15.24
C GLU A 4 10.19 -11.59 -15.39
N HIS A 5 9.04 -10.93 -15.22
CA HIS A 5 7.71 -11.54 -15.27
C HIS A 5 7.49 -12.68 -14.26
N ILE A 6 8.11 -12.60 -13.09
CA ILE A 6 7.85 -13.53 -11.99
C ILE A 6 6.69 -12.98 -11.15
N SER A 7 5.69 -13.82 -10.86
CA SER A 7 4.64 -13.45 -9.91
C SER A 7 5.17 -13.51 -8.48
N VAL A 8 4.98 -12.43 -7.73
CA VAL A 8 5.30 -12.32 -6.30
C VAL A 8 4.05 -11.96 -5.47
N ASP A 9 2.87 -12.22 -6.02
CA ASP A 9 1.58 -11.89 -5.40
C ASP A 9 1.40 -12.60 -4.04
N LYS A 10 1.89 -13.84 -3.93
CA LYS A 10 1.82 -14.63 -2.70
C LYS A 10 2.59 -13.98 -1.55
N GLU A 11 3.80 -13.49 -1.83
CA GLU A 11 4.69 -12.84 -0.89
C GLU A 11 4.10 -11.51 -0.42
N PHE A 12 3.55 -10.72 -1.35
CA PHE A 12 2.85 -9.47 -1.04
C PHE A 12 1.64 -9.71 -0.13
N ARG A 13 0.78 -10.69 -0.46
CA ARG A 13 -0.39 -11.03 0.37
C ARG A 13 0.01 -11.53 1.76
N LYS A 14 1.05 -12.37 1.84
CA LYS A 14 1.57 -12.87 3.12
C LYS A 14 2.09 -11.73 3.99
N GLY A 15 2.89 -10.82 3.41
CA GLY A 15 3.41 -9.65 4.12
C GLY A 15 2.29 -8.70 4.57
N ALA A 16 1.33 -8.42 3.68
CA ALA A 16 0.20 -7.55 3.98
C ALA A 16 -0.69 -8.11 5.10
N ALA A 17 -0.98 -9.42 5.11
CA ALA A 17 -1.74 -10.06 6.17
C ALA A 17 -1.00 -10.03 7.52
N ALA A 18 0.32 -10.27 7.51
CA ALA A 18 1.14 -10.22 8.72
C ALA A 18 1.21 -8.78 9.30
N ALA A 19 1.38 -7.78 8.43
CA ALA A 19 1.40 -6.37 8.83
C ALA A 19 0.02 -5.89 9.32
N LEU A 20 -1.08 -6.35 8.70
CA LEU A 20 -2.43 -6.05 9.19
C LEU A 20 -2.62 -6.59 10.60
N LYS A 21 -2.22 -7.84 10.84
CA LYS A 21 -2.30 -8.43 12.18
C LYS A 21 -1.56 -7.56 13.21
N GLN A 22 -0.34 -7.10 12.89
CA GLN A 22 0.42 -6.24 13.80
C GLN A 22 -0.29 -4.90 14.05
N ALA A 23 -0.89 -4.29 13.02
CA ALA A 23 -1.65 -3.06 13.18
C ALA A 23 -2.87 -3.25 14.09
N LEU A 24 -3.61 -4.35 13.93
CA LEU A 24 -4.78 -4.66 14.74
C LEU A 24 -4.40 -5.03 16.19
N ASP A 25 -3.39 -5.88 16.38
CA ASP A 25 -2.89 -6.27 17.71
C ASP A 25 -2.35 -5.04 18.47
N GLY A 26 -1.73 -4.11 17.74
CA GLY A 26 -1.25 -2.84 18.27
C GLY A 26 -2.32 -1.75 18.42
N GLN A 27 -3.58 -2.04 18.08
CA GLN A 27 -4.70 -1.07 18.09
C GLN A 27 -4.36 0.23 17.36
N ALA A 28 -3.71 0.12 16.20
CA ALA A 28 -3.33 1.29 15.42
C ALA A 28 -4.57 2.04 14.91
N ASP A 29 -4.73 3.30 15.33
CA ASP A 29 -5.79 4.18 14.83
C ASP A 29 -5.59 4.56 13.35
N MET A 30 -4.33 4.58 12.90
CA MET A 30 -3.95 5.07 11.58
C MET A 30 -2.62 4.50 11.08
N ALA A 31 -2.48 4.37 9.76
CA ALA A 31 -1.26 3.97 9.09
C ALA A 31 -0.84 5.00 8.02
N VAL A 32 0.42 5.42 8.09
CA VAL A 32 1.06 6.25 7.05
C VAL A 32 1.73 5.32 6.05
N LEU A 33 1.36 5.44 4.78
CA LEU A 33 1.71 4.48 3.75
C LEU A 33 2.49 5.13 2.61
N GLN A 34 3.52 4.42 2.13
CA GLN A 34 4.37 4.91 1.05
C GLN A 34 3.59 5.00 -0.27
N SER A 35 3.64 6.18 -0.88
CA SER A 35 2.94 6.54 -2.10
C SER A 35 3.31 5.63 -3.27
N ARG A 36 2.35 5.37 -4.16
CA ARG A 36 2.53 4.68 -5.47
C ARG A 36 2.99 3.22 -5.40
N SER A 37 3.23 2.69 -4.20
CA SER A 37 3.66 1.32 -3.97
C SER A 37 2.56 0.32 -4.35
N PRO A 38 2.87 -0.80 -5.03
CA PRO A 38 1.88 -1.84 -5.31
C PRO A 38 1.31 -2.50 -4.04
N SER A 39 1.96 -2.35 -2.89
CA SER A 39 1.43 -2.79 -1.59
C SER A 39 0.76 -1.65 -0.81
N CYS A 40 1.38 -0.45 -0.80
CA CYS A 40 1.03 0.61 0.14
C CYS A 40 0.35 1.84 -0.49
N GLY A 41 0.32 1.96 -1.82
CA GLY A 41 -0.25 3.13 -2.49
C GLY A 41 -1.71 3.33 -2.11
N VAL A 42 -2.09 4.54 -1.68
CA VAL A 42 -3.44 4.84 -1.19
C VAL A 42 -4.37 5.21 -2.34
N ARG A 43 -3.91 6.05 -3.27
CA ARG A 43 -4.72 6.58 -4.38
C ARG A 43 -4.32 6.05 -5.75
N GLN A 44 -3.03 5.80 -5.91
CA GLN A 44 -2.42 5.42 -7.18
C GLN A 44 -1.38 4.33 -6.95
N ILE A 45 -1.20 3.50 -7.98
CA ILE A 45 -0.16 2.47 -8.06
C ILE A 45 0.41 2.45 -9.48
N TYR A 46 1.60 1.87 -9.64
CA TYR A 46 2.12 1.59 -10.98
C TYR A 46 1.27 0.54 -11.70
N ASP A 47 1.11 0.71 -13.01
CA ASP A 47 0.25 -0.14 -13.86
C ASP A 47 0.77 -1.58 -14.07
N GLY A 48 1.93 -1.91 -13.52
CA GLY A 48 2.55 -3.24 -13.62
C GLY A 48 3.26 -3.54 -14.94
N SER A 49 3.26 -2.60 -15.90
CA SER A 49 3.97 -2.75 -17.19
C SER A 49 5.45 -2.35 -17.13
N PHE A 50 5.92 -1.84 -15.99
CA PHE A 50 7.25 -1.24 -15.80
C PHE A 50 7.54 -0.01 -16.68
N SER A 51 6.49 0.62 -17.25
CA SER A 51 6.58 1.88 -17.99
C SER A 51 6.61 3.13 -17.09
N GLN A 52 6.60 2.94 -15.76
CA GLN A 52 6.44 4.00 -14.75
C GLN A 52 5.11 4.75 -14.82
N LYS A 53 4.15 4.26 -15.60
CA LYS A 53 2.80 4.80 -15.65
C LYS A 53 2.05 4.52 -14.35
N LEU A 54 1.44 5.55 -13.79
CA LEU A 54 0.55 5.46 -12.64
C LEU A 54 -0.91 5.31 -13.11
N ILE A 55 -1.67 4.53 -12.35
CA ILE A 55 -3.10 4.36 -12.51
C ILE A 55 -3.81 4.60 -11.18
N ALA A 56 -5.07 5.00 -11.23
CA ALA A 56 -5.93 5.01 -10.05
C ALA A 56 -6.05 3.58 -9.52
N GLY A 57 -5.81 3.40 -8.23
CA GLY A 57 -5.78 2.10 -7.60
C GLY A 57 -5.08 2.13 -6.25
N GLN A 58 -5.31 1.08 -5.47
CA GLN A 58 -4.82 0.98 -4.11
C GLN A 58 -3.98 -0.29 -3.97
N GLY A 59 -2.88 -0.19 -3.24
CA GLY A 59 -2.02 -1.32 -2.96
C GLY A 59 -2.71 -2.35 -2.05
N ILE A 60 -2.25 -3.60 -2.11
CA ILE A 60 -2.89 -4.73 -1.42
C ILE A 60 -2.98 -4.50 0.10
N PHE A 61 -1.90 -4.00 0.72
CA PHE A 61 -1.89 -3.74 2.17
C PHE A 61 -2.73 -2.51 2.53
N ALA A 62 -2.66 -1.45 1.73
CA ALA A 62 -3.51 -0.28 1.91
C ALA A 62 -5.00 -0.66 1.89
N LYS A 63 -5.41 -1.55 0.97
CA LYS A 63 -6.79 -2.02 0.85
C LYS A 63 -7.21 -2.84 2.07
N LEU A 64 -6.36 -3.75 2.54
CA LEU A 64 -6.63 -4.55 3.75
C LEU A 64 -6.82 -3.69 5.01
N LEU A 65 -5.97 -2.67 5.21
CA LEU A 65 -6.12 -1.74 6.33
C LEU A 65 -7.45 -0.99 6.27
N GLN A 66 -7.79 -0.45 5.09
CA GLN A 66 -9.05 0.26 4.89
C GLN A 66 -10.27 -0.64 5.14
N ASP A 67 -10.25 -1.88 4.65
CA ASP A 67 -11.33 -2.85 4.85
C ASP A 67 -11.46 -3.28 6.31
N ALA A 68 -10.37 -3.25 7.08
CA ALA A 68 -10.35 -3.49 8.51
C ALA A 68 -10.74 -2.24 9.35
N GLY A 69 -11.05 -1.12 8.71
CA GLY A 69 -11.44 0.13 9.39
C GLY A 69 -10.28 0.97 9.91
N VAL A 70 -9.04 0.65 9.57
CA VAL A 70 -7.87 1.46 9.93
C VAL A 70 -7.76 2.65 9.00
N LYS A 71 -7.62 3.86 9.55
CA LYS A 71 -7.41 5.06 8.74
C LYS A 71 -6.08 4.97 8.01
N ILE A 72 -6.06 5.28 6.70
CA ILE A 72 -4.84 5.29 5.90
C ILE A 72 -4.53 6.71 5.42
N ILE A 73 -3.26 7.08 5.47
CA ILE A 73 -2.74 8.36 4.96
C ILE A 73 -1.63 8.06 3.95
N ASP A 74 -1.66 8.77 2.83
CA ASP A 74 -0.56 8.74 1.86
C ASP A 74 0.59 9.61 2.36
N ALA A 75 1.82 9.10 2.36
CA ALA A 75 2.98 9.84 2.87
C ALA A 75 3.21 11.20 2.17
N GLU A 76 2.80 11.34 0.90
CA GLU A 76 2.84 12.61 0.17
C GLU A 76 1.90 13.68 0.76
N ASP A 77 0.81 13.30 1.43
CA ASP A 77 -0.10 14.25 2.05
C ASP A 77 0.55 14.94 3.26
N ILE A 78 1.40 14.20 3.99
CA ILE A 78 2.09 14.70 5.18
C ILE A 78 3.26 15.60 4.76
N ALA A 79 4.02 15.20 3.74
CA ALA A 79 5.17 15.97 3.26
C ALA A 79 4.77 17.36 2.73
N ASN A 80 3.54 17.51 2.26
CA ASN A 80 3.03 18.77 1.69
C ASN A 80 2.49 19.76 2.75
N GLU A 81 2.43 19.39 4.04
CA GLU A 81 2.06 20.31 5.13
C GLU A 81 3.24 21.10 5.73
N MET A 82 4.42 21.04 5.10
CA MET A 82 5.62 21.79 5.49
C MET A 82 5.97 22.93 4.52
N VAL A 83 4.98 23.75 4.13
CA VAL A 83 5.19 25.02 3.39
C VAL A 83 4.58 26.19 4.13
#